data_AF-A0A661ATD5-F1
#
_entry.id   AF-A0A661ATD5-F1
#
_cell.length_a   1.000
_cell.length_b   1.000
_cell.length_c   1.000
_cell.angle_alpha   90.00
_cell.angle_beta   90.00
_cell.angle_gamma   90.00
#
_symmetry.space_group_name_H-M   'P 1'
#
loop_
_entity.id
_entity.type
_entity.pdbx_description
1 polymer ?
#
loop_
_entity_poly.entity_id
_entity_poly.type
_entity_poly.pdbx_seq_one_letter_code
_entity_poly.pdbx_strand_id
1 'polypeptide(L)'
;MGQCVMAGVEPGRPKLSVRIQCELIGLRRSSYHRDCAGESDLNVVLMKMIDEEYTRHPFYSVRKMRNYLRKLAYNQRAHQSLSGRTPAEVYFQASQLREAA
;
A
#
# COMPACT_ATOMS: atom_id res chain seq x y z
N MET A 1 -4.20 -16.89 8.45
CA MET A 1 -5.31 -17.57 7.76
C MET A 1 -6.22 -16.51 7.16
N GLY A 2 -5.87 -15.96 5.99
CA GLY A 2 -6.64 -14.90 5.34
C GLY A 2 -7.03 -15.35 3.94
N GLN A 3 -8.08 -16.16 3.84
CA GLN A 3 -8.69 -16.47 2.55
C GLN A 3 -9.73 -15.39 2.26
N CYS A 4 -9.38 -14.38 1.45
CA CYS A 4 -10.41 -13.71 0.67
C CYS A 4 -10.52 -14.43 -0.67
N VAL A 5 -11.23 -15.55 -0.66
CA VAL A 5 -11.90 -15.99 -1.88
C VAL A 5 -13.08 -15.04 -1.97
N MET A 6 -13.09 -14.11 -2.93
CA MET A 6 -14.31 -13.38 -3.29
C MET A 6 -15.39 -14.45 -3.50
N ALA A 7 -16.33 -14.56 -2.55
CA ALA A 7 -16.89 -15.80 -1.98
C ALA A 7 -17.72 -16.73 -2.90
N GLY A 8 -17.47 -16.76 -4.21
CA GLY A 8 -18.15 -17.65 -5.15
C GLY A 8 -17.42 -17.88 -6.47
N VAL A 9 -16.17 -17.41 -6.63
CA VAL A 9 -15.38 -17.64 -7.85
C VAL A 9 -14.34 -18.74 -7.61
N GLU A 10 -14.49 -19.85 -8.33
CA GLU A 10 -13.61 -21.02 -8.34
C GLU A 10 -12.77 -21.04 -9.64
N PRO A 11 -11.56 -20.44 -9.66
CA PRO A 11 -10.73 -20.40 -10.86
C PRO A 11 -10.21 -21.77 -11.32
N GLY A 12 -10.21 -22.77 -10.42
CA GLY A 12 -9.69 -24.12 -10.68
C GLY A 12 -10.73 -25.14 -11.18
N ARG A 13 -12.02 -24.77 -11.31
CA ARG A 13 -13.05 -25.66 -11.86
C ARG A 13 -13.39 -25.30 -13.31
N PRO A 14 -12.96 -26.09 -14.31
CA PRO A 14 -13.09 -25.74 -15.73
C PRO A 14 -14.51 -25.84 -16.30
N LYS A 15 -15.51 -26.25 -15.51
CA LYS A 15 -16.91 -26.35 -15.98
C LYS A 15 -17.50 -25.00 -16.37
N LEU A 16 -17.07 -23.90 -15.75
CA LEU A 16 -17.54 -22.54 -16.04
C LEU A 16 -16.36 -21.58 -15.98
N SER A 17 -16.24 -20.70 -16.98
CA SER A 17 -15.19 -19.67 -16.96
C SER A 17 -15.41 -18.69 -15.78
N VAL A 18 -14.31 -18.16 -15.22
CA VAL A 18 -14.34 -17.09 -14.20
C VAL A 18 -15.24 -15.92 -14.62
N ARG A 19 -15.32 -15.63 -15.92
CA ARG A 19 -16.21 -14.59 -16.46
C ARG A 19 -17.69 -14.90 -16.18
N ILE A 20 -18.12 -16.12 -16.50
CA ILE A 20 -19.50 -16.57 -16.27
C ILE A 20 -19.78 -16.66 -14.77
N GLN A 21 -18.82 -17.14 -13.98
CA GLN A 21 -18.96 -17.19 -12.53
C GLN A 21 -19.19 -15.79 -11.93
N CYS A 22 -18.41 -14.78 -12.34
CA CYS A 22 -18.62 -13.39 -11.95
C CYS A 22 -20.00 -12.85 -12.38
N GLU A 23 -20.46 -13.18 -13.58
CA GLU A 23 -21.77 -12.76 -14.08
C GLU A 23 -22.93 -13.37 -13.29
N LEU A 24 -22.84 -14.67 -12.96
CA LEU A 24 -23.86 -15.39 -12.18
C LEU A 24 -24.02 -14.86 -10.75
N ILE A 25 -22.92 -14.43 -10.12
CA ILE A 25 -22.94 -13.86 -8.77
C ILE A 25 -23.15 -12.34 -8.75
N GLY A 26 -23.35 -11.71 -9.92
CA GLY A 26 -23.50 -10.25 -10.04
C GLY A 26 -22.24 -9.44 -9.71
N LEU A 27 -21.06 -10.06 -9.76
CA LEU A 27 -19.78 -9.42 -9.48
C LEU A 27 -19.20 -8.77 -10.74
N ARG A 28 -18.77 -7.52 -10.62
CA ARG A 28 -18.02 -6.85 -11.68
C ARG A 28 -16.63 -7.51 -11.82
N ARG A 29 -16.24 -7.90 -13.04
CA ARG A 29 -14.98 -8.60 -13.31
C ARG A 29 -13.72 -7.90 -12.75
N SER A 30 -13.72 -6.57 -12.72
CA SER A 30 -12.63 -5.78 -12.14
C SER A 30 -12.41 -6.06 -10.65
N SER A 31 -13.48 -6.40 -9.93
CA SER A 31 -13.44 -6.72 -8.51
C SER A 31 -12.80 -8.08 -8.24
N TYR A 32 -12.90 -9.03 -9.18
CA TYR A 32 -12.24 -10.33 -9.05
C TYR A 32 -10.71 -10.22 -9.00
N HIS A 33 -10.13 -9.27 -9.73
CA HIS A 33 -8.68 -9.04 -9.72
C HIS A 33 -8.20 -8.17 -8.55
N ARG A 34 -9.12 -7.68 -7.72
CA ARG A 34 -8.78 -6.90 -6.54
C ARG A 34 -8.73 -7.85 -5.35
N ASP A 35 -7.53 -8.08 -4.83
CA ASP A 35 -7.36 -8.80 -3.58
C ASP A 35 -8.07 -8.05 -2.45
N CYS A 36 -8.79 -8.76 -1.59
CA CYS A 36 -9.31 -8.18 -0.34
C CYS A 36 -8.25 -8.16 0.75
N ALA A 37 -7.00 -7.91 0.38
CA ALA A 37 -5.98 -7.59 1.35
C ALA A 37 -6.33 -6.25 1.98
N GLY A 38 -6.39 -6.20 3.32
CA GLY A 38 -6.37 -4.92 4.01
C GLY A 38 -5.10 -4.15 3.65
N GLU A 39 -5.12 -2.83 3.84
CA GLU A 39 -3.93 -2.02 3.63
C GLU A 39 -2.83 -2.44 4.61
N SER A 40 -1.59 -2.58 4.11
CA SER A 40 -0.45 -2.86 4.99
C SER A 40 -0.16 -1.65 5.88
N ASP A 41 0.39 -1.87 7.08
CA ASP A 41 0.74 -0.76 7.97
C ASP A 41 1.67 0.25 7.29
N LEU A 42 2.57 -0.23 6.41
CA LEU A 42 3.45 0.60 5.61
C LEU A 42 2.65 1.53 4.69
N ASN A 43 1.64 0.98 4.01
CA ASN A 43 0.84 1.73 3.07
C ASN A 43 0.00 2.80 3.79
N VAL A 44 -0.55 2.46 4.95
CA VAL A 44 -1.29 3.42 5.80
C VAL A 44 -0.39 4.58 6.23
N VAL A 45 0.86 4.31 6.62
CA VAL A 45 1.82 5.37 6.96
C VAL A 45 2.20 6.21 5.74
N LEU A 46 2.45 5.57 4.59
CA LEU A 46 2.75 6.26 3.35
C LEU A 46 1.61 7.19 2.92
N MET A 47 0.35 6.75 3.00
CA MET A 47 -0.82 7.58 2.70
C MET A 47 -0.84 8.84 3.57
N LYS A 48 -0.65 8.71 4.90
CA LYS A 48 -0.60 9.85 5.82
C LYS A 48 0.52 10.84 5.48
N MET A 49 1.72 10.33 5.18
CA MET A 49 2.86 11.20 4.81
C MET A 49 2.62 11.93 3.50
N ILE A 50 1.99 11.27 2.52
CA ILE A 50 1.62 11.90 1.25
C ILE A 50 0.62 13.01 1.49
N ASP A 51 -0.41 12.78 2.31
CA ASP A 51 -1.43 13.78 2.63
C ASP A 51 -0.83 15.00 3.33
N GLU A 52 0.05 14.78 4.32
CA GLU A 52 0.74 15.86 5.02
C GLU A 52 1.61 16.69 4.06
N GLU A 53 2.42 16.03 3.23
CA GLU A 53 3.34 16.72 2.32
C GLU A 53 2.60 17.41 1.17
N TYR A 54 1.50 16.83 0.70
CA TYR A 54 0.63 17.47 -0.29
C TYR A 54 -0.06 18.71 0.28
N THR A 55 -0.46 18.67 1.56
CA THR A 55 -1.02 19.83 2.26
C THR A 55 0.01 20.94 2.43
N ARG A 56 1.28 20.61 2.71
CA ARG A 56 2.38 21.59 2.80
C ARG A 56 2.79 22.13 1.43
N HIS A 57 2.79 21.28 0.40
CA HIS A 57 3.31 21.59 -0.93
C HIS A 57 2.33 21.14 -2.03
N PRO A 58 1.19 21.83 -2.22
CA PRO A 58 0.13 21.41 -3.14
C PRO A 58 0.54 21.43 -4.63
N PHE A 59 1.66 22.08 -4.94
CA PHE A 59 2.25 22.15 -6.29
C PHE A 59 3.27 21.04 -6.58
N TYR A 60 3.47 20.08 -5.65
CA TYR A 60 4.38 18.96 -5.89
C TYR A 60 3.79 17.95 -6.87
N SER A 61 4.55 17.65 -7.92
CA SER A 61 4.23 16.54 -8.80
C SER A 61 4.54 15.20 -8.11
N VAL A 62 3.92 14.13 -8.62
CA VAL A 62 4.17 12.75 -8.16
C VAL A 62 5.66 12.40 -8.14
N ARG A 63 6.45 12.93 -9.08
CA ARG A 63 7.91 12.73 -9.13
C ARG A 63 8.63 13.40 -7.95
N LYS A 64 8.23 14.62 -7.58
CA LYS A 64 8.79 15.34 -6.42
C LYS A 64 8.39 14.63 -5.11
N MET A 65 7.12 14.23 -4.99
CA MET A 65 6.62 13.49 -3.84
C MET A 65 7.38 12.16 -3.62
N ARG A 66 7.58 11.39 -4.70
CA ARG A 66 8.38 10.14 -4.64
C ARG A 66 9.82 10.39 -4.18
N ASN A 67 10.47 11.42 -4.72
CA ASN A 67 11.84 11.75 -4.33
C ASN A 67 11.92 12.22 -2.87
N TYR A 68 10.92 12.96 -2.39
CA TYR A 68 10.80 13.35 -1.00
C TYR A 68 10.71 12.13 -0.07
N LEU A 69 9.77 11.21 -0.34
CA LEU A 69 9.61 9.99 0.45
C LEU A 69 10.87 9.12 0.46
N ARG A 70 11.55 8.97 -0.69
CA ARG A 70 12.87 8.28 -0.74
C ARG A 70 13.91 8.96 0.13
N LYS A 71 14.01 10.29 0.06
CA LYS A 71 14.98 11.03 0.88
C LYS A 71 14.71 10.83 2.37
N LEU A 72 13.45 10.78 2.80
CA LEU A 72 13.10 10.46 4.19
C LEU A 72 13.50 9.03 4.57
N ALA A 73 13.19 8.04 3.73
CA ALA A 73 13.50 6.65 4.00
C ALA A 73 15.02 6.38 4.11
N TYR A 74 15.86 7.07 3.32
CA TYR A 74 17.31 6.96 3.39
C TYR A 74 17.97 7.98 4.33
N ASN A 75 17.18 8.79 5.07
CA ASN A 75 17.74 9.78 5.97
C ASN A 75 18.26 9.10 7.24
N GLN A 76 19.56 8.84 7.28
CA GLN A 76 20.23 8.26 8.43
C GLN A 76 20.58 9.28 9.52
N ARG A 77 20.28 10.57 9.30
CA ARG A 77 20.57 11.61 10.31
C ARG A 77 19.48 11.62 11.35
N ALA A 78 19.88 11.54 12.61
CA ALA A 78 19.04 11.81 13.77
C ALA A 78 18.62 13.29 13.77
N HIS A 79 17.33 13.55 13.99
CA HIS A 79 16.81 14.91 14.10
C HIS A 79 16.39 15.21 15.54
N GLN A 80 16.66 16.44 16.01
CA GLN A 80 16.26 16.88 17.35
C GLN A 80 14.73 16.92 17.50
N SER A 81 14.01 17.33 16.45
CA SER A 81 12.54 17.32 16.41
C SER A 81 11.94 15.92 16.47
N LEU A 82 12.74 14.88 16.18
CA LEU A 82 12.37 13.47 16.24
C LEU A 82 13.00 12.77 17.47
N SER A 83 13.31 13.52 18.52
CA SER A 83 13.90 12.98 19.76
C SER A 83 15.19 12.19 19.52
N GLY A 84 16.02 12.63 18.56
CA GLY A 84 17.27 11.96 18.21
C GLY A 84 17.10 10.69 17.36
N ARG A 85 15.89 10.43 16.83
CA ARG A 85 15.63 9.32 15.91
C ARG A 85 15.74 9.76 14.45
N THR A 86 15.93 8.79 13.58
CA THR A 86 15.86 9.02 12.14
C THR A 86 14.39 9.04 11.67
N PRO A 87 14.07 9.77 10.59
CA PRO A 87 12.72 9.72 10.02
C PRO A 87 12.33 8.31 9.56
N ALA A 88 13.32 7.51 9.14
CA ALA A 88 13.14 6.10 8.80
C ALA A 88 12.60 5.30 10.00
N GLU A 89 13.15 5.50 11.21
CA GLU A 89 12.70 4.80 12.42
C GLU A 89 11.32 5.26 12.91
N VAL A 90 11.02 6.55 12.78
CA VAL A 90 9.76 7.12 13.26
C VAL A 90 8.59 6.73 12.37
N TYR A 91 8.76 6.80 11.05
CA TYR A 91 7.68 6.55 10.10
C TYR A 91 7.67 5.09 9.60
N PHE A 92 8.82 4.50 9.32
CA PHE A 92 8.92 3.22 8.61
C PHE A 92 9.33 2.05 9.51
N GLN A 93 8.93 2.05 10.80
CA GLN A 93 9.29 1.08 11.86
C GLN A 93 10.00 -0.20 11.36
N ALA A 94 11.14 -0.54 11.99
CA ALA A 94 12.15 -1.50 11.55
C ALA A 94 11.71 -2.88 11.02
N SER A 95 10.46 -3.31 11.20
CA SER A 95 9.91 -4.54 10.63
C SER A 95 9.65 -4.46 9.11
N GLN A 96 9.49 -3.27 8.52
CA GLN A 96 8.99 -3.11 7.14
C GLN A 96 10.05 -2.76 6.09
N LEU A 97 11.30 -2.49 6.51
CA LEU A 97 12.40 -2.15 5.60
C LEU A 97 13.20 -3.37 5.08
N ARG A 98 12.96 -4.57 5.63
CA ARG A 98 13.69 -5.80 5.26
C ARG A 98 13.13 -6.55 4.04
N GLU A 99 11.88 -6.33 3.66
CA GLU A 99 11.23 -7.10 2.57
C GLU A 99 11.37 -6.47 1.18
N ALA A 100 12.08 -5.34 1.05
CA ALA A 100 12.20 -4.59 -0.20
C ALA A 100 13.64 -4.48 -0.75
N ALA A 101 14.57 -5.33 -0.28
CA ALA A 101 15.97 -5.37 -0.74
C ALA A 101 16.27 -6.65 -1.54
#